data_AF-A0A0F2L9A8-F1
#
_entry.id   AF-A0A0F2L9A8-F1
#
_cell.length_a   1.000
_cell.length_b   1.000
_cell.length_c   1.000
_cell.angle_alpha   90.00
_cell.angle_beta   90.00
_cell.angle_gamma   90.00
#
_symmetry.space_group_name_H-M   'P 1'
#
loop_
_entity.id
_entity.type
_entity.pdbx_description
1 polymer ?
#
loop_
_entity_poly.entity_id
_entity_poly.type
_entity_poly.pdbx_seq_one_letter_code
_entity_poly.pdbx_strand_id
1 'polypeptide(L)' 'MRIGTQWQRFSLEVPAVKPREAIEAAYANLGSRHGLKRSMIIIENVKEISKDEVKRNEVLQLTSLEYLVKW' A
#
# COMPACT_ATOMS: atom_id res chain seq x y z
N MET A 1 -9.47 7.83 -1.80
CA MET A 1 -8.89 8.83 -0.87
C MET A 1 -9.47 10.20 -1.17
N ARG A 2 -9.63 11.07 -0.18
CA ARG A 2 -10.19 12.42 -0.38
C ARG A 2 -9.06 13.44 -0.58
N ILE A 3 -9.00 14.05 -1.76
CA ILE A 3 -8.04 15.13 -2.08
C ILE A 3 -8.84 16.42 -2.24
N GLY A 4 -8.59 17.39 -1.36
CA GLY A 4 -9.44 18.58 -1.25
C GLY A 4 -10.89 18.21 -0.91
N THR A 5 -11.82 18.57 -1.80
CA THR A 5 -13.26 18.29 -1.62
C THR A 5 -13.74 17.02 -2.31
N GLN A 6 -12.91 16.37 -3.14
CA GLN A 6 -13.32 15.26 -4.00
C GLN A 6 -12.74 13.92 -3.53
N TRP A 7 -13.50 12.84 -3.74
CA TRP A 7 -13.03 11.47 -3.56
C TRP A 7 -12.39 10.98 -4.86
N GLN A 8 -11.15 10.53 -4.77
CA GLN A 8 -10.38 9.96 -5.87
C GLN A 8 -10.13 8.47 -5.63
N ARG A 9 -10.29 7.66 -6.69
CA ARG A 9 -9.94 6.23 -6.68
C ARG A 9 -8.42 6.08 -6.57
N PHE A 10 -8.00 5.04 -5.88
CA PHE A 10 -6.59 4.68 -5.78
C PHE A 10 -6.44 3.16 -5.78
N SER A 11 -5.27 2.71 -6.22
CA SER A 11 -4.81 1.33 -6.05
C SER A 11 -3.38 1.37 -5.52
N LEU A 12 -3.10 0.54 -4.51
CA LEU A 12 -1.82 0.46 -3.85
C LEU A 12 -1.45 -1.00 -3.65
N GLU A 13 -0.25 -1.35 -4.07
CA GLU A 13 0.37 -2.65 -3.81
C GLU A 13 1.39 -2.42 -2.69
N VAL A 14 1.30 -3.21 -1.62
CA VAL A 14 2.24 -3.15 -0.48
C VAL A 14 2.64 -4.56 -0.09
N PRO A 15 3.91 -4.80 0.25
CA PRO A 15 4.34 -6.06 0.85
C PRO A 15 3.77 -6.17 2.27
N ALA A 16 3.09 -7.27 2.58
CA ALA A 16 2.54 -7.55 3.90
C ALA A 16 2.35 -9.06 4.10
N VAL A 17 2.44 -9.53 5.35
CA VAL A 17 2.17 -10.95 5.68
C VAL A 17 0.69 -11.16 5.98
N LYS A 18 0.00 -10.12 6.47
CA LYS A 18 -1.42 -10.17 6.82
C LYS A 18 -2.18 -8.97 6.23
N PRO A 19 -3.49 -9.11 5.91
CA PRO A 19 -4.29 -8.02 5.37
C PRO A 19 -4.32 -6.78 6.28
N ARG A 20 -4.31 -6.97 7.61
CA ARG A 20 -4.29 -5.86 8.58
C ARG A 20 -3.02 -5.01 8.47
N GLU A 21 -1.88 -5.64 8.22
CA GLU A 21 -0.60 -4.93 8.02
C GLU A 21 -0.62 -4.15 6.71
N ALA A 22 -1.18 -4.72 5.65
CA ALA A 22 -1.38 -4.01 4.38
C ALA A 22 -2.24 -2.75 4.54
N ILE A 23 -3.30 -2.83 5.34
CA ILE A 23 -4.17 -1.69 5.66
C ILE A 23 -3.41 -0.59 6.40
N GLU A 24 -2.64 -0.94 7.44
CA GLU A 24 -1.84 0.05 8.17
C GLU A 24 -0.74 0.68 7.29
N ALA A 25 -0.08 -0.12 6.45
CA ALA A 25 0.89 0.38 5.49
C ALA A 25 0.26 1.34 4.48
N ALA A 26 -0.98 1.07 4.04
CA ALA A 26 -1.73 1.98 3.17
C ALA A 26 -2.07 3.29 3.88
N TYR A 27 -2.54 3.25 5.14
CA TYR A 27 -2.79 4.45 5.92
C TYR A 27 -1.52 5.29 6.14
N ALA A 28 -0.40 4.65 6.47
CA ALA A 28 0.87 5.34 6.68
C ALA A 28 1.38 6.00 5.39
N ASN A 29 1.36 5.28 4.26
CA ASN A 29 1.80 5.81 2.97
C ASN A 29 0.95 7.00 2.51
N LEU A 30 -0.37 6.85 2.52
CA LEU A 30 -1.28 7.90 2.07
C LEU A 30 -1.31 9.08 3.03
N GLY A 31 -1.18 8.83 4.33
CA GLY A 31 -1.05 9.86 5.35
C GLY A 31 0.23 10.69 5.20
N SER A 32 1.37 10.04 5.01
CA SER A 32 2.67 10.72 4.86
C SER A 32 2.78 11.48 3.54
N ARG A 33 2.42 10.85 2.42
CA ARG A 33 2.60 11.45 1.08
C ARG A 33 1.58 12.55 0.76
N HIS A 34 0.39 12.49 1.34
CA HIS A 34 -0.73 13.37 0.96
C HIS A 34 -1.36 14.11 2.16
N GLY A 35 -0.81 13.97 3.37
CA GLY A 35 -1.31 14.65 4.58
C GLY A 35 -2.69 14.18 5.02
N LEU A 36 -3.09 12.96 4.63
CA LEU A 36 -4.46 12.48 4.83
C LEU A 36 -4.68 11.89 6.22
N LYS A 37 -5.84 12.19 6.82
CA LYS A 37 -6.34 11.49 8.01
C LYS A 37 -6.93 10.14 7.59
N ARG A 38 -6.94 9.16 8.50
CA ARG A 38 -7.56 7.83 8.24
C ARG A 38 -9.03 7.94 7.78
N SER A 39 -9.80 8.90 8.32
CA SER A 39 -11.18 9.16 7.90
C SER A 39 -11.34 9.67 6.46
N MET A 40 -10.26 10.11 5.83
CA MET A 40 -10.22 10.57 4.43
C MET A 40 -9.76 9.47 3.46
N ILE A 41 -9.59 8.23 3.96
CA ILE A 41 -9.16 7.08 3.19
C ILE A 41 -10.21 5.99 3.36
N ILE A 42 -10.85 5.61 2.26
CA ILE A 42 -11.79 4.50 2.19
C ILE A 42 -11.10 3.38 1.42
N ILE A 43 -10.94 2.23 2.07
CA ILE A 43 -10.39 1.01 1.46
C ILE A 43 -11.58 0.10 1.17
N GLU A 44 -11.87 -0.12 -0.12
CA GLU A 44 -13.03 -0.92 -0.54
C GLU A 44 -12.73 -2.43 -0.55
N ASN A 45 -11.49 -2.80 -0.89
CA ASN A 45 -11.08 -4.20 -0.98
C ASN A 45 -9.58 -4.33 -0.67
N VAL A 46 -9.21 -5.43 -0.03
CA VAL A 46 -7.83 -5.87 0.16
C VAL A 46 -7.76 -7.30 -0.31
N LYS A 47 -6.90 -7.56 -1.30
CA LYS A 47 -6.67 -8.90 -1.86
C LYS A 47 -5.18 -9.18 -1.92
N GLU A 48 -4.83 -10.43 -1.66
CA GLU A 48 -3.49 -10.94 -1.95
C GLU A 48 -3.34 -11.12 -3.46
N ILE A 49 -2.16 -10.79 -3.98
CA ILE A 49 -1.79 -10.98 -5.39
C ILE A 49 -0.45 -11.72 -5.43
N SER A 50 -0.23 -12.52 -6.47
CA SER A 50 1.05 -13.22 -6.65
C SER A 50 2.15 -12.24 -7.11
N LYS A 51 3.42 -12.66 -7.02
CA LYS A 51 4.57 -11.85 -7.47
C LYS A 51 4.45 -11.47 -8.95
N ASP A 52 3.88 -12.36 -9.78
CA ASP A 52 3.75 -12.16 -11.23
C ASP A 52 2.69 -11.11 -11.60
N GLU A 53 1.75 -10.83 -10.70
CA GLU A 53 0.69 -9.83 -10.91
C GLU A 53 1.08 -8.41 -10.44
N VAL A 54 2.20 -8.28 -9.72
CA VAL A 54 2.67 -7.00 -9.18
C VAL A 54 3.05 -6.06 -10.32
N LYS A 55 2.44 -4.88 -10.36
CA LYS A 55 2.70 -3.87 -11.39
C LYS A 55 3.73 -2.84 -10.94
N ARG A 56 3.86 -2.62 -9.62
CA ARG A 56 4.80 -1.65 -9.06
C ARG A 56 6.20 -2.23 -8.97
N ASN A 57 7.13 -1.66 -9.72
CA ASN A 57 8.53 -2.11 -9.76
C ASN A 57 9.21 -2.14 -8.38
N GLU A 58 8.96 -1.14 -7.53
CA GLU A 58 9.51 -1.09 -6.16
C GLU A 58 9.05 -2.29 -5.31
N VAL A 59 7.77 -2.69 -5.45
CA VAL A 59 7.20 -3.83 -4.72
C VAL A 59 7.77 -5.13 -5.27
N LEU A 60 7.94 -5.22 -6.60
CA LEU A 60 8.55 -6.39 -7.24
C LEU A 60 9.99 -6.59 -6.77
N GLN A 61 10.78 -5.51 -6.70
CA GLN A 61 12.15 -5.54 -6.20
C GLN A 61 12.21 -6.05 -4.76
N LEU A 62 11.43 -5.45 -3.86
CA LEU A 62 11.38 -5.87 -2.45
C LEU A 62 10.97 -7.33 -2.29
N THR A 63 10.00 -7.78 -3.10
CA THR A 63 9.46 -9.14 -3.03
C THR A 63 10.42 -10.18 -3.65
N SER A 64 11.35 -9.73 -4.50
CA SER A 64 12.37 -10.57 -5.15
C SER A 64 13.65 -10.69 -4.32
N LEU A 65 13.79 -9.94 -3.22
CA LEU A 65 14.96 -10.03 -2.34
C LEU A 65 14.94 -11.34 -1.55
N GLU A 66 15.98 -12.15 -1.69
CA GLU A 66 16.12 -13.43 -0.96
C GLU A 66 16.69 -13.27 0.45
N TYR A 67 17.47 -12.21 0.68
CA TYR A 67 18.13 -11.96 1.97
C TYR A 67 17.97 -10.51 2.40
N LEU A 68 17.59 -10.34 3.67
CA LEU A 68 17.55 -9.05 4.35
C LEU A 68 18.88 -8.88 5.12
N VAL A 69 19.78 -8.06 4.59
CA VAL A 69 21.01 -7.69 5.31
C VAL A 69 20.67 -6.54 6.27
N LYS A 70 20.67 -6.86 7.57
CA LYS A 70 20.50 -5.86 8.63
C LYS A 70 21.87 -5.52 9.20
N TRP A 71 22.26 -4.25 9.09
CA TRP A 71 23.47 -3.71 9.69
C TRP A 71 23.28 -3.42 11.18
#